data_AF-A0A7C5H1M0-F1
#
_entry.id   AF-A0A7C5H1M0-F1
#
_cell.length_a   1.000
_cell.length_b   1.000
_cell.length_c   1.000
_cell.angle_alpha   90.00
_cell.angle_beta   90.00
_cell.angle_gamma   90.00
#
_symmetry.space_group_name_H-M   'P 1'
#
loop_
_entity.id
_entity.type
_entity.pdbx_description
1 polymer ?
#
loop_
_entity_poly.entity_id
_entity_poly.type
_entity_poly.pdbx_seq_one_letter_code
_entity_poly.pdbx_strand_id
1 'polypeptide(L)'
;MKEPEGPTFKEKLAFWIVLSMISVFFAEVISGSQPFALVIPWNLLVLILVYGLHTLILATLVFRGKPIFGSLFAAGCIFGLYEAYITKVLFEPPWGASSLRYLGVDFMWILILVLWWHVFFSFIIPLLVGEFMLTRSKEVLGAMPGPIGRALTRKKGFLTFLFLIVIWAALFMGGNMPAFWAAPVSIGANLAVLVPAVMIYRSRIGPKYTLRELLPNEREFWALFSILFFMYILFGFIWSPERLPPPEGHLIMLGLYLLFFILLQRNINKSGGSSGDRIKEEVKWRIPPYIAFLLFIVFSILSVTIGITGIGVVFMLLSFLLGIVLGALSLFHTVYHSIAK
;
A
#
# COMPACT_ATOMS: atom_id res chain seq x y z
N MET A 1 -29.62 5.06 25.94
CA MET A 1 -28.16 5.03 25.69
C MET A 1 -27.87 6.11 24.66
N LYS A 2 -26.98 7.07 24.94
CA LYS A 2 -26.55 8.03 23.90
C LYS A 2 -25.85 7.24 22.80
N GLU A 3 -26.19 7.51 21.54
CA GLU A 3 -25.40 7.00 20.42
C GLU A 3 -23.93 7.38 20.65
N PRO A 4 -22.98 6.47 20.41
CA PRO A 4 -21.57 6.83 20.52
C PRO A 4 -21.27 7.94 19.53
N GLU A 5 -20.80 9.09 20.03
CA GLU A 5 -20.36 10.20 19.18
C GLU A 5 -19.31 9.68 18.18
N GLY A 6 -19.56 9.90 16.89
CA GLY A 6 -18.64 9.56 15.81
C GLY A 6 -17.31 10.34 15.92
N PRO A 7 -16.29 9.94 15.14
CA PRO A 7 -15.00 10.60 15.19
C PRO A 7 -15.09 12.06 14.72
N THR A 8 -14.46 12.96 15.47
CA THR A 8 -14.24 14.34 15.05
C THR A 8 -13.33 14.39 13.83
N PHE A 9 -13.41 15.46 13.04
CA PHE A 9 -12.52 15.66 11.89
C PHE A 9 -11.03 15.61 12.27
N LYS A 10 -10.65 16.11 13.45
CA LYS A 10 -9.26 16.06 13.95
C LYS A 10 -8.79 14.64 14.19
N GLU A 11 -9.64 13.77 14.71
CA GLU A 11 -9.32 12.35 14.91
C GLU A 11 -9.19 11.62 13.57
N LYS A 12 -10.08 11.90 12.61
CA LYS A 12 -9.99 11.36 11.24
C LYS A 12 -8.70 11.83 10.56
N LEU A 13 -8.39 13.12 10.64
CA LEU A 13 -7.17 13.68 10.05
C LEU A 13 -5.90 13.05 10.65
N ALA A 14 -5.85 12.85 11.97
CA ALA A 14 -4.73 12.17 12.62
C ALA A 14 -4.60 10.72 12.10
N PHE A 15 -5.71 10.00 11.94
CA PHE A 15 -5.71 8.66 11.34
C PHE A 15 -5.21 8.69 9.89
N TRP A 16 -5.71 9.62 9.08
CA TRP A 16 -5.34 9.78 7.66
C TRP A 16 -3.84 10.00 7.49
N ILE A 17 -3.24 10.89 8.30
CA ILE A 17 -1.80 11.17 8.25
C ILE A 17 -1.01 9.90 8.57
N VAL A 18 -1.33 9.21 9.68
CA VAL A 18 -0.60 8.00 10.08
C VAL A 18 -0.75 6.88 9.05
N LEU A 19 -1.96 6.66 8.52
CA LEU A 19 -2.19 5.67 7.46
C LEU A 19 -1.39 5.99 6.20
N SER A 20 -1.30 7.27 5.83
CA SER A 20 -0.51 7.74 4.68
C SER A 20 0.98 7.49 4.89
N MET A 21 1.50 7.75 6.10
CA MET A 21 2.89 7.44 6.45
C MET A 21 3.19 5.94 6.41
N ILE A 22 2.26 5.10 6.88
CA ILE A 22 2.38 3.64 6.78
C ILE A 22 2.43 3.23 5.30
N SER A 23 1.55 3.78 4.47
CA SER A 23 1.50 3.52 3.03
C SER A 23 2.80 3.86 2.31
N VAL A 24 3.35 5.06 2.55
CA VAL A 24 4.66 5.49 2.04
C VAL A 24 5.79 4.61 2.58
N PHE A 25 5.79 4.29 3.87
CA PHE A 25 6.84 3.48 4.48
C PHE A 25 6.98 2.12 3.80
N PHE A 26 5.86 1.42 3.58
CA PHE A 26 5.89 0.11 2.91
C PHE A 26 6.25 0.20 1.43
N ALA A 27 5.80 1.23 0.73
CA ALA A 27 5.99 1.33 -0.71
C ALA A 27 7.36 1.88 -1.12
N GLU A 28 7.86 2.86 -0.38
CA GLU A 28 8.97 3.72 -0.82
C GLU A 28 10.22 3.57 0.05
N VAL A 29 10.03 3.34 1.36
CA VAL A 29 11.17 3.14 2.27
C VAL A 29 11.66 1.70 2.15
N ILE A 30 10.76 0.72 2.22
CA ILE A 30 11.12 -0.71 2.14
C ILE A 30 11.63 -1.11 0.75
N SER A 31 11.17 -0.48 -0.34
CA SER A 31 11.79 -0.65 -1.68
C SER A 31 13.22 -0.11 -1.72
N GLY A 32 13.49 0.92 -0.92
CA GLY A 32 14.66 1.78 -1.09
C GLY A 32 14.55 2.77 -2.26
N SER A 33 13.37 3.00 -2.84
CA SER A 33 13.16 4.02 -3.88
C SER A 33 13.20 5.43 -3.33
N GLN A 34 12.67 5.65 -2.12
CA GLN A 34 12.85 6.87 -1.33
C GLN A 34 13.25 6.51 0.10
N PRO A 35 14.56 6.19 0.33
CA PRO A 35 15.03 5.67 1.62
C PRO A 35 14.76 6.61 2.80
N PHE A 36 14.53 7.90 2.57
CA PHE A 36 14.32 8.92 3.61
C PHE A 36 12.95 9.62 3.48
N ALA A 37 11.95 8.90 2.96
CA ALA A 37 10.62 9.43 2.64
C ALA A 37 9.93 10.20 3.78
N LEU A 38 10.05 9.75 5.03
CA LEU A 38 9.36 10.37 6.19
C LEU A 38 10.20 11.43 6.91
N VAL A 39 11.42 11.73 6.45
CA VAL A 39 12.27 12.75 7.08
C VAL A 39 12.58 13.92 6.15
N ILE A 40 12.44 13.76 4.84
CA ILE A 40 12.63 14.83 3.87
C ILE A 40 11.34 15.68 3.78
N PRO A 41 11.38 17.00 4.06
CA PRO A 41 10.19 17.86 4.07
C PRO A 41 9.37 17.83 2.77
N TRP A 42 10.04 17.78 1.61
CA TRP A 42 9.37 17.68 0.31
C TRP A 42 8.52 16.41 0.20
N ASN A 43 9.07 15.27 0.64
CA ASN A 43 8.36 14.01 0.62
C ASN A 43 7.19 14.01 1.62
N LEU A 44 7.31 14.70 2.75
CA LEU A 44 6.19 14.89 3.67
C LEU A 44 5.03 15.67 3.05
N LEU A 45 5.32 16.65 2.20
CA LEU A 45 4.30 17.49 1.56
C LEU A 45 3.67 16.83 0.33
N VAL A 46 4.49 16.18 -0.50
CA VAL A 46 4.04 15.63 -1.79
C VAL A 46 3.79 14.14 -1.71
N LEU A 47 4.77 13.35 -1.27
CA LEU A 47 4.70 11.89 -1.33
C LEU A 47 3.64 11.33 -0.37
N ILE A 48 3.62 11.79 0.88
CA ILE A 48 2.56 11.42 1.84
C ILE A 48 1.19 11.83 1.33
N LEU A 49 1.07 13.00 0.69
CA LEU A 49 -0.20 13.47 0.16
C LEU A 49 -0.67 12.59 -1.01
N VAL A 50 0.19 12.30 -1.99
CA VAL A 50 -0.14 11.41 -3.13
C VAL A 50 -0.62 10.06 -2.60
N TYR A 51 0.18 9.41 -1.74
CA TYR A 51 -0.12 8.09 -1.23
C TYR A 51 -1.36 8.07 -0.33
N GLY A 52 -1.50 9.09 0.52
CA GLY A 52 -2.63 9.26 1.41
C GLY A 52 -3.94 9.44 0.67
N LEU A 53 -3.98 10.34 -0.30
CA LEU A 53 -5.18 10.61 -1.09
C LEU A 53 -5.64 9.36 -1.85
N HIS A 54 -4.73 8.66 -2.54
CA HIS A 54 -5.08 7.40 -3.21
C HIS A 54 -5.58 6.36 -2.21
N THR A 55 -4.87 6.15 -1.09
CA THR A 55 -5.27 5.17 -0.07
C THR A 55 -6.68 5.47 0.44
N LEU A 56 -6.94 6.72 0.84
CA LEU A 56 -8.20 7.11 1.46
C LEU A 56 -9.37 7.06 0.48
N ILE A 57 -9.20 7.57 -0.73
CA ILE A 57 -10.25 7.57 -1.76
C ILE A 57 -10.60 6.13 -2.15
N LEU A 58 -9.60 5.32 -2.48
CA LEU A 58 -9.80 3.95 -2.95
C LEU A 58 -10.32 3.05 -1.82
N ALA A 59 -9.82 3.19 -0.59
CA ALA A 59 -10.38 2.50 0.56
C ALA A 59 -11.84 2.91 0.79
N THR A 60 -12.18 4.21 0.72
CA THR A 60 -13.57 4.67 0.85
C THR A 60 -14.47 4.00 -0.19
N LEU A 61 -14.03 3.87 -1.45
CA LEU A 61 -14.79 3.18 -2.50
C LEU A 61 -14.99 1.69 -2.19
N VAL A 62 -13.92 0.97 -1.83
CA VAL A 62 -14.01 -0.45 -1.43
C VAL A 62 -14.99 -0.63 -0.27
N PHE A 63 -14.89 0.24 0.73
CA PHE A 63 -15.72 0.22 1.93
C PHE A 63 -17.10 0.85 1.72
N ARG A 64 -17.53 1.20 0.50
CA ARG A 64 -18.97 1.42 0.24
C ARG A 64 -19.73 0.10 0.30
N GLY A 65 -19.12 -0.98 -0.19
CA GLY A 65 -19.59 -2.35 0.00
C GLY A 65 -18.90 -3.05 1.17
N LYS A 66 -19.00 -4.38 1.20
CA LYS A 66 -18.20 -5.24 2.08
C LYS A 66 -16.84 -5.50 1.42
N PRO A 67 -15.70 -5.19 2.06
CA PRO A 67 -14.39 -5.46 1.47
C PRO A 67 -14.19 -6.97 1.23
N ILE A 68 -13.71 -7.30 0.03
CA ILE A 68 -13.21 -8.63 -0.33
C ILE A 68 -11.83 -8.49 -0.99
N PHE A 69 -11.06 -9.58 -1.05
CA PHE A 69 -9.73 -9.53 -1.66
C PHE A 69 -9.76 -8.93 -3.07
N GLY A 70 -10.72 -9.33 -3.91
CA GLY A 70 -10.83 -8.82 -5.28
C GLY A 70 -11.07 -7.31 -5.38
N SER A 71 -11.89 -6.72 -4.49
CA SER A 71 -12.09 -5.26 -4.48
C SER A 71 -10.85 -4.54 -3.97
N LEU A 72 -10.16 -5.09 -2.96
CA LEU A 72 -8.91 -4.52 -2.46
C LEU A 72 -7.79 -4.58 -3.52
N PHE A 73 -7.68 -5.70 -4.23
CA PHE A 73 -6.70 -5.91 -5.29
C PHE A 73 -6.95 -4.97 -6.48
N ALA A 74 -8.18 -4.89 -6.98
CA ALA A 74 -8.54 -3.97 -8.06
C ALA A 74 -8.29 -2.51 -7.68
N ALA A 75 -8.64 -2.11 -6.45
CA ALA A 75 -8.35 -0.79 -5.92
C ALA A 75 -6.84 -0.51 -5.86
N GLY A 76 -6.03 -1.43 -5.35
CA GLY A 76 -4.59 -1.25 -5.32
C GLY A 76 -3.93 -1.28 -6.71
N CYS A 77 -4.53 -1.93 -7.72
CA CYS A 77 -4.09 -1.78 -9.12
C CYS A 77 -4.37 -0.35 -9.63
N ILE A 78 -5.56 0.21 -9.33
CA ILE A 78 -5.87 1.62 -9.65
C ILE A 78 -4.89 2.56 -8.95
N PHE A 79 -4.52 2.24 -7.70
CA PHE A 79 -3.44 2.93 -7.00
C PHE A 79 -2.17 2.88 -7.84
N GLY A 80 -1.63 1.71 -8.17
CA GLY A 80 -0.37 1.59 -8.91
C GLY A 80 -0.36 2.32 -10.27
N LEU A 81 -1.52 2.50 -10.91
CA LEU A 81 -1.62 3.28 -12.15
C LEU A 81 -1.35 4.78 -11.99
N TYR A 82 -1.32 5.34 -10.77
CA TYR A 82 -0.92 6.74 -10.56
C TYR A 82 0.46 7.04 -11.14
N GLU A 83 1.33 6.03 -11.18
CA GLU A 83 2.69 6.10 -11.72
C GLU A 83 2.71 6.42 -13.24
N ALA A 84 1.59 6.25 -13.94
CA ALA A 84 1.48 6.69 -15.34
C ALA A 84 1.55 8.22 -15.45
N TYR A 85 0.74 8.94 -14.68
CA TYR A 85 0.56 10.38 -14.91
C TYR A 85 1.29 11.26 -13.90
N ILE A 86 1.44 10.82 -12.66
CA ILE A 86 2.15 11.62 -11.64
C ILE A 86 3.66 11.51 -11.85
N THR A 87 4.22 10.30 -11.77
CA THR A 87 5.68 10.06 -11.85
C THR A 87 6.17 9.70 -13.25
N LYS A 88 5.28 9.20 -14.11
CA LYS A 88 5.52 8.78 -15.51
C LYS A 88 6.47 7.59 -15.65
N VAL A 89 6.65 6.82 -14.57
CA VAL A 89 7.52 5.62 -14.55
C VAL A 89 7.00 4.51 -15.47
N LEU A 90 5.69 4.42 -15.68
CA LEU A 90 5.10 3.43 -16.60
C LEU A 90 5.34 3.77 -18.08
N PHE A 91 5.79 4.98 -18.38
CA PHE A 91 6.11 5.44 -19.74
C PHE A 91 7.60 5.54 -19.96
N GLU A 92 8.30 6.17 -19.02
CA GLU A 92 9.74 6.41 -19.06
C GLU A 92 10.35 6.27 -17.65
N PRO A 93 10.67 5.03 -17.24
CA PRO A 93 11.28 4.78 -15.94
C PRO A 93 12.67 5.44 -15.84
N PRO A 94 13.00 6.10 -14.71
CA PRO A 94 14.24 6.87 -14.58
C PRO A 94 15.51 5.99 -14.50
N TRP A 95 15.35 4.69 -14.26
CA TRP A 95 16.43 3.69 -14.24
C TRP A 95 16.56 2.94 -15.59
N GLY A 96 15.88 3.41 -16.64
CA GLY A 96 15.95 2.86 -17.99
C GLY A 96 14.78 1.95 -18.34
N ALA A 97 14.36 2.04 -19.61
CA ALA A 97 13.28 1.23 -20.16
C ALA A 97 13.67 -0.25 -20.21
N SER A 98 12.71 -1.13 -19.95
CA SER A 98 12.86 -2.56 -20.11
C SER A 98 12.79 -2.96 -21.59
N SER A 99 13.16 -4.20 -21.88
CA SER A 99 12.99 -4.81 -23.20
C SER A 99 11.52 -5.00 -23.60
N LEU A 100 10.57 -4.80 -22.68
CA LEU A 100 9.13 -4.92 -22.92
C LEU A 100 8.45 -3.56 -23.11
N ARG A 101 9.18 -2.50 -23.46
CA ARG A 101 8.58 -1.22 -23.81
C ARG A 101 7.97 -1.27 -25.22
N TYR A 102 6.66 -1.07 -25.30
CA TYR A 102 5.90 -1.10 -26.55
C TYR A 102 4.80 -0.04 -26.54
N LEU A 103 4.58 0.64 -27.68
CA LEU A 103 3.61 1.74 -27.83
C LEU A 103 3.73 2.82 -26.73
N GLY A 104 4.97 3.13 -26.32
CA GLY A 104 5.25 4.14 -25.30
C GLY A 104 5.00 3.71 -23.86
N VAL A 105 4.69 2.44 -23.62
CA VAL A 105 4.37 1.88 -22.30
C VAL A 105 5.37 0.78 -21.95
N ASP A 106 5.88 0.79 -20.72
CA ASP A 106 6.75 -0.27 -20.22
C ASP A 106 5.95 -1.35 -19.48
N PHE A 107 5.69 -2.46 -20.18
CA PHE A 107 4.86 -3.54 -19.66
C PHE A 107 5.51 -4.29 -18.50
N MET A 108 6.85 -4.32 -18.41
CA MET A 108 7.52 -4.92 -17.26
C MET A 108 7.19 -4.14 -15.99
N TRP A 109 7.23 -2.81 -16.04
CA TRP A 109 6.89 -1.96 -14.90
C TRP A 109 5.40 -1.95 -14.58
N ILE A 110 4.51 -2.21 -15.55
CA ILE A 110 3.10 -2.49 -15.22
C ILE A 110 3.00 -3.77 -14.36
N LEU A 111 3.63 -4.87 -14.80
CA LEU A 111 3.57 -6.13 -14.07
C LEU A 111 4.15 -6.01 -12.65
N ILE A 112 5.28 -5.29 -12.52
CA ILE A 112 5.94 -5.09 -11.22
C ILE A 112 5.19 -4.07 -10.36
N LEU A 113 4.94 -2.85 -10.86
CA LEU A 113 4.44 -1.76 -10.02
C LEU A 113 2.93 -1.84 -9.80
N VAL A 114 2.16 -2.17 -10.83
CA VAL A 114 0.69 -2.16 -10.77
C VAL A 114 0.14 -3.46 -10.18
N LEU A 115 0.60 -4.62 -10.68
CA LEU A 115 0.05 -5.92 -10.25
C LEU A 115 0.69 -6.49 -8.97
N TRP A 116 1.85 -5.97 -8.57
CA TRP A 116 2.60 -6.48 -7.42
C TRP A 116 2.91 -5.39 -6.40
N TRP A 117 3.76 -4.42 -6.73
CA TRP A 117 4.35 -3.53 -5.75
C TRP A 117 3.30 -2.65 -5.06
N HIS A 118 2.64 -1.76 -5.81
CA HIS A 118 1.75 -0.79 -5.19
C HIS A 118 0.47 -1.42 -4.65
N VAL A 119 -0.07 -2.44 -5.31
CA VAL A 119 -1.27 -3.13 -4.83
C VAL A 119 -1.06 -3.74 -3.44
N PHE A 120 0.10 -4.36 -3.18
CA PHE A 120 0.37 -4.97 -1.88
C PHE A 120 1.03 -3.98 -0.90
N PHE A 121 2.10 -3.30 -1.30
CA PHE A 121 2.93 -2.49 -0.40
C PHE A 121 2.44 -1.06 -0.23
N SER A 122 1.68 -0.49 -1.17
CA SER A 122 1.10 0.85 -1.00
C SER A 122 -0.34 0.81 -0.49
N PHE A 123 -1.07 -0.28 -0.76
CA PHE A 123 -2.51 -0.33 -0.47
C PHE A 123 -2.91 -1.43 0.53
N ILE A 124 -2.80 -2.71 0.18
CA ILE A 124 -3.36 -3.81 1.00
C ILE A 124 -2.64 -3.94 2.35
N ILE A 125 -1.31 -4.06 2.36
CA ILE A 125 -0.54 -4.21 3.60
C ILE A 125 -0.68 -2.97 4.48
N PRO A 126 -0.55 -1.73 3.97
CA PRO A 126 -0.81 -0.53 4.77
C PRO A 126 -2.19 -0.47 5.39
N LEU A 127 -3.24 -0.84 4.65
CA LEU A 127 -4.60 -0.92 5.20
C LEU A 127 -4.73 -2.00 6.26
N LEU A 128 -4.13 -3.17 6.06
CA LEU A 128 -4.13 -4.26 7.04
C LEU A 128 -3.41 -3.86 8.33
N VAL A 129 -2.23 -3.25 8.21
CA VAL A 129 -1.42 -2.77 9.34
C VAL A 129 -2.12 -1.61 10.04
N GLY A 130 -2.67 -0.66 9.29
CA GLY A 130 -3.44 0.47 9.80
C GLY A 130 -4.70 0.02 10.54
N GLU A 131 -5.49 -0.89 9.96
CA GLU A 131 -6.65 -1.52 10.61
C GLU A 131 -6.23 -2.16 11.93
N PHE A 132 -5.19 -2.99 11.91
CA PHE A 132 -4.71 -3.74 13.07
C PHE A 132 -4.17 -2.82 14.18
N MET A 133 -3.41 -1.79 13.84
CA MET A 133 -2.70 -0.95 14.82
C MET A 133 -3.52 0.23 15.33
N LEU A 134 -4.45 0.76 14.51
CA LEU A 134 -5.08 2.06 14.74
C LEU A 134 -6.60 1.96 14.95
N THR A 135 -7.23 0.83 14.67
CA THR A 135 -8.70 0.69 14.68
C THR A 135 -9.16 -0.52 15.49
N ARG A 136 -10.48 -0.67 15.66
CA ARG A 136 -11.11 -1.89 16.20
C ARG A 136 -11.71 -2.82 15.13
N SER A 137 -11.64 -2.46 13.85
CA SER A 137 -12.25 -3.27 12.78
C SER A 137 -11.35 -4.45 12.37
N LYS A 138 -11.94 -5.37 11.59
CA LYS A 138 -11.25 -6.54 10.99
C LYS A 138 -11.74 -6.80 9.57
N GLU A 139 -12.21 -5.76 8.89
CA GLU A 139 -12.81 -5.88 7.57
C GLU A 139 -11.75 -6.17 6.50
N VAL A 140 -10.57 -5.54 6.59
CA VAL A 140 -9.44 -5.83 5.69
C VAL A 140 -8.88 -7.22 5.97
N LEU A 141 -8.70 -7.56 7.25
CA LEU A 141 -8.28 -8.91 7.64
C LEU A 141 -9.27 -9.99 7.19
N GLY A 142 -10.57 -9.73 7.32
CA GLY A 142 -11.65 -10.62 6.87
C GLY A 142 -11.75 -10.76 5.35
N ALA A 143 -11.23 -9.78 4.61
CA ALA A 143 -11.15 -9.80 3.16
C ALA A 143 -10.00 -10.66 2.63
N MET A 144 -9.02 -11.02 3.46
CA MET A 144 -7.85 -11.79 3.02
C MET A 144 -8.21 -13.23 2.60
N PRO A 145 -7.48 -13.85 1.65
CA PRO A 145 -7.68 -15.24 1.26
C PRO A 145 -7.61 -16.20 2.45
N GLY A 146 -8.45 -17.24 2.45
CA GLY A 146 -8.72 -18.09 3.62
C GLY A 146 -7.49 -18.56 4.42
N PRO A 147 -6.45 -19.17 3.81
CA PRO A 147 -5.25 -19.58 4.53
C PRO A 147 -4.49 -18.41 5.17
N ILE A 148 -4.35 -17.30 4.44
CA ILE A 148 -3.64 -16.10 4.87
C ILE A 148 -4.42 -15.40 6.00
N GLY A 149 -5.72 -15.18 5.81
CA GLY A 149 -6.58 -14.57 6.83
C GLY A 149 -6.57 -15.34 8.14
N ARG A 150 -6.68 -16.68 8.10
CA ARG A 150 -6.59 -17.54 9.30
C ARG A 150 -5.23 -17.49 9.99
N ALA A 151 -4.14 -17.35 9.24
CA ALA A 151 -2.82 -17.20 9.83
C ALA A 151 -2.72 -15.85 10.55
N LEU A 152 -3.20 -14.78 9.92
CA LEU A 152 -3.10 -13.41 10.42
C LEU A 152 -4.01 -13.11 11.62
N THR A 153 -5.11 -13.84 11.83
CA THR A 153 -5.93 -13.69 13.05
C THR A 153 -5.19 -14.13 14.31
N ARG A 154 -4.29 -15.11 14.19
CA ARG A 154 -3.52 -15.66 15.31
C ARG A 154 -2.32 -14.77 15.60
N LYS A 155 -2.09 -14.42 16.88
CA LYS A 155 -0.91 -13.64 17.31
C LYS A 155 0.40 -14.17 16.75
N LYS A 156 0.62 -15.49 16.86
CA LYS A 156 1.83 -16.13 16.33
C LYS A 156 1.93 -15.98 14.81
N GLY A 157 0.83 -16.15 14.09
CA GLY A 157 0.84 -16.06 12.62
C GLY A 157 1.06 -14.63 12.13
N PHE A 158 0.45 -13.63 12.77
CA PHE A 158 0.76 -12.23 12.45
C PHE A 158 2.19 -11.82 12.81
N LEU A 159 2.71 -12.24 13.98
CA LEU A 159 4.11 -11.98 14.32
C LEU A 159 5.08 -12.65 13.34
N THR A 160 4.75 -13.87 12.89
CA THR A 160 5.48 -14.56 11.83
C THR A 160 5.44 -13.75 10.53
N PHE A 161 4.27 -13.27 10.13
CA PHE A 161 4.11 -12.42 8.96
C PHE A 161 4.96 -11.15 9.03
N LEU A 162 4.95 -10.43 10.17
CA LEU A 162 5.81 -9.26 10.36
C LEU A 162 7.29 -9.61 10.26
N PHE A 163 7.70 -10.72 10.88
CA PHE A 163 9.09 -11.16 10.84
C PHE A 163 9.53 -11.53 9.42
N LEU A 164 8.67 -12.20 8.66
CA LEU A 164 8.92 -12.51 7.25
C LEU A 164 9.02 -11.26 6.38
N ILE A 165 8.16 -10.26 6.59
CA ILE A 165 8.28 -8.96 5.92
C ILE A 165 9.61 -8.29 6.26
N VAL A 166 10.03 -8.33 7.52
CA VAL A 166 11.28 -7.71 7.97
C VAL A 166 12.50 -8.40 7.37
N ILE A 167 12.51 -9.74 7.33
CA ILE A 167 13.55 -10.50 6.62
C ILE A 167 13.56 -10.10 5.15
N TRP A 168 12.41 -10.17 4.49
CA TRP A 168 12.29 -9.83 3.07
C TRP A 168 12.77 -8.40 2.78
N ALA A 169 12.36 -7.42 3.59
CA ALA A 169 12.80 -6.03 3.48
C ALA A 169 14.30 -5.87 3.68
N ALA A 170 14.89 -6.58 4.65
CA ALA A 170 16.32 -6.53 4.91
C ALA A 170 17.14 -7.10 3.76
N LEU A 171 16.69 -8.22 3.18
CA LEU A 171 17.30 -8.82 1.99
C LEU A 171 17.17 -7.88 0.77
N PHE A 172 15.97 -7.32 0.56
CA PHE A 172 15.67 -6.43 -0.56
C PHE A 172 16.46 -5.12 -0.50
N MET A 173 16.36 -4.38 0.61
CA MET A 173 17.08 -3.11 0.80
C MET A 173 18.59 -3.31 0.90
N GLY A 174 19.05 -4.38 1.56
CA GLY A 174 20.47 -4.71 1.64
C GLY A 174 21.11 -4.89 0.26
N GLY A 175 20.36 -5.43 -0.71
CA GLY A 175 20.80 -5.55 -2.10
C GLY A 175 20.61 -4.30 -2.96
N ASN A 176 19.67 -3.42 -2.59
CA ASN A 176 19.33 -2.24 -3.39
C ASN A 176 20.15 -0.99 -3.02
N MET A 177 20.62 -0.91 -1.78
CA MET A 177 21.30 0.29 -1.30
C MET A 177 22.76 0.38 -1.77
N PRO A 178 23.26 1.58 -2.08
CA PRO A 178 24.63 1.76 -2.55
C PRO A 178 25.69 1.46 -1.48
N ALA A 179 25.32 1.48 -0.20
CA ALA A 179 26.23 1.20 0.92
C ALA A 179 25.54 0.30 1.96
N PHE A 180 26.30 -0.62 2.55
CA PHE A 180 25.80 -1.61 3.52
C PHE A 180 25.14 -0.97 4.76
N TRP A 181 25.57 0.24 5.16
CA TRP A 181 25.03 0.96 6.31
C TRP A 181 23.78 1.80 5.96
N ALA A 182 23.53 2.06 4.67
CA ALA A 182 22.48 2.98 4.26
C ALA A 182 21.08 2.42 4.56
N ALA A 183 20.86 1.11 4.39
CA ALA A 183 19.58 0.47 4.70
C ALA A 183 19.20 0.60 6.19
N PRO A 184 20.04 0.23 7.17
CA PRO A 184 19.76 0.45 8.60
C PRO A 184 19.50 1.92 8.95
N VAL A 185 20.31 2.84 8.43
CA VAL A 185 20.16 4.28 8.72
C VAL A 185 18.84 4.81 8.16
N SER A 186 18.49 4.44 6.92
CA SER A 186 17.22 4.76 6.27
C SER A 186 16.03 4.27 7.10
N ILE A 187 15.97 2.98 7.45
CA ILE A 187 14.85 2.44 8.23
C ILE A 187 14.79 3.07 9.62
N GLY A 188 15.94 3.23 10.29
CA GLY A 188 16.01 3.87 11.60
C GLY A 188 15.43 5.29 11.59
N ALA A 189 15.81 6.10 10.60
CA ALA A 189 15.33 7.47 10.46
C ALA A 189 13.80 7.53 10.22
N ASN A 190 13.26 6.68 9.36
CA ASN A 190 11.81 6.66 9.11
C ASN A 190 11.02 6.10 10.29
N LEU A 191 11.52 5.07 10.98
CA LEU A 191 10.89 4.53 12.19
C LEU A 191 10.89 5.54 13.34
N ALA A 192 11.92 6.37 13.45
CA ALA A 192 11.97 7.46 14.44
C ALA A 192 10.85 8.50 14.26
N VAL A 193 10.27 8.60 13.06
CA VAL A 193 9.09 9.45 12.80
C VAL A 193 7.79 8.65 12.90
N LEU A 194 7.74 7.47 12.26
CA LEU A 194 6.53 6.65 12.17
C LEU A 194 6.09 6.08 13.52
N VAL A 195 7.03 5.55 14.32
CA VAL A 195 6.69 4.90 15.60
C VAL A 195 6.10 5.92 16.58
N PRO A 196 6.68 7.11 16.81
CA PRO A 196 6.05 8.14 17.62
C PRO A 196 4.69 8.58 17.09
N ALA A 197 4.52 8.77 15.77
CA ALA A 197 3.23 9.14 15.19
C ALA A 197 2.13 8.11 15.52
N VAL A 198 2.43 6.82 15.35
CA VAL A 198 1.53 5.71 15.73
C VAL A 198 1.28 5.70 17.23
N MET A 199 2.30 5.91 18.06
CA MET A 199 2.17 5.93 19.52
C MET A 199 1.31 7.11 20.00
N ILE A 200 1.48 8.30 19.42
CA ILE A 200 0.69 9.50 19.71
C ILE A 200 -0.77 9.29 19.32
N TYR A 201 -1.03 8.73 18.13
CA TYR A 201 -2.38 8.38 17.73
C TYR A 201 -3.02 7.40 18.71
N ARG A 202 -2.28 6.34 19.08
CA ARG A 202 -2.79 5.30 20.00
C ARG A 202 -3.02 5.81 21.42
N SER A 203 -2.22 6.76 21.90
CA SER A 203 -2.36 7.30 23.26
C SER A 203 -3.49 8.33 23.36
N ARG A 204 -3.75 9.09 22.30
CA ARG A 204 -4.78 10.15 22.30
C ARG A 204 -6.14 9.68 21.82
N ILE A 205 -6.19 8.76 20.86
CA ILE A 205 -7.42 8.31 20.18
C ILE A 205 -7.64 6.82 20.47
N GLY A 206 -6.60 6.02 20.28
CA GLY A 206 -6.67 4.57 20.46
C GLY A 206 -7.61 3.89 19.45
N PRO A 207 -7.89 2.59 19.62
CA PRO A 207 -8.78 1.85 18.73
C PRO A 207 -10.26 2.09 19.09
N LYS A 208 -10.65 3.35 19.28
CA LYS A 208 -12.03 3.74 19.63
C LYS A 208 -12.99 3.50 18.45
N TYR A 209 -12.51 3.74 17.24
CA TYR A 209 -13.31 3.73 16.02
C TYR A 209 -12.93 2.56 15.10
N THR A 210 -13.89 2.12 14.29
CA THR A 210 -13.69 1.21 13.16
C THR A 210 -13.02 1.94 12.00
N LEU A 211 -12.41 1.19 11.08
CA LEU A 211 -11.85 1.77 9.86
C LEU A 211 -12.90 2.54 9.06
N ARG A 212 -14.13 2.01 8.92
CA ARG A 212 -15.23 2.68 8.19
C ARG A 212 -15.63 4.03 8.80
N GLU A 213 -15.66 4.13 10.13
CA GLU A 213 -15.94 5.41 10.82
C GLU A 213 -14.85 6.46 10.56
N LEU A 214 -13.59 6.02 10.41
CA LEU A 214 -12.44 6.90 10.19
C LEU A 214 -12.21 7.27 8.72
N LEU A 215 -12.73 6.48 7.77
CA LEU A 215 -12.65 6.80 6.35
C LEU A 215 -13.48 8.05 5.99
N PRO A 216 -13.11 8.79 4.92
CA PRO A 216 -13.84 9.95 4.43
C PRO A 216 -15.35 9.73 4.28
N ASN A 217 -16.16 10.67 4.77
CA ASN A 217 -17.58 10.75 4.40
C ASN A 217 -17.74 11.33 2.98
N GLU A 218 -18.97 11.48 2.48
CA GLU A 218 -19.20 11.95 1.11
C GLU A 218 -18.58 13.33 0.80
N ARG A 219 -18.69 14.29 1.71
CA ARG A 219 -18.14 15.64 1.52
C ARG A 219 -16.62 15.61 1.54
N GLU A 220 -16.05 14.91 2.52
CA GLU A 220 -14.61 14.72 2.67
C GLU A 220 -14.03 13.97 1.45
N PHE A 221 -14.72 12.95 0.95
CA PHE A 221 -14.32 12.20 -0.23
C PHE A 221 -14.15 13.11 -1.45
N TRP A 222 -15.13 13.97 -1.74
CA TRP A 222 -15.06 14.89 -2.87
C TRP A 222 -14.00 15.96 -2.69
N ALA A 223 -13.77 16.44 -1.46
CA ALA A 223 -12.67 17.35 -1.17
C ALA A 223 -11.31 16.70 -1.45
N LEU A 224 -11.06 15.49 -0.92
CA LEU A 224 -9.83 14.75 -1.16
C LEU A 224 -9.65 14.38 -2.64
N PHE A 225 -10.73 13.97 -3.31
CA PHE A 225 -10.72 13.69 -4.75
C PHE A 225 -10.35 14.91 -5.56
N SER A 226 -10.89 16.08 -5.21
CA SER A 226 -10.56 17.34 -5.90
C SER A 226 -9.07 17.67 -5.75
N ILE A 227 -8.51 17.53 -4.54
CA ILE A 227 -7.07 17.73 -4.31
C ILE A 227 -6.26 16.75 -5.17
N LEU A 228 -6.63 15.46 -5.16
CA LEU A 228 -5.93 14.46 -5.95
C LEU A 228 -6.00 14.76 -7.44
N PHE A 229 -7.17 15.14 -7.95
CA PHE A 229 -7.38 15.51 -9.34
C PHE A 229 -6.48 16.69 -9.74
N PHE A 230 -6.40 17.74 -8.91
CA PHE A 230 -5.47 18.86 -9.14
C PHE A 230 -4.01 18.40 -9.16
N MET A 231 -3.62 17.44 -8.32
CA MET A 231 -2.28 16.85 -8.37
C MET A 231 -2.03 16.11 -9.70
N TYR A 232 -3.01 15.38 -10.24
CA TYR A 232 -2.88 14.77 -11.57
C TYR A 232 -2.70 15.81 -12.67
N ILE A 233 -3.39 16.95 -12.60
CA ILE A 233 -3.19 18.05 -13.55
C ILE A 233 -1.78 18.63 -13.41
N LEU A 234 -1.40 19.00 -12.18
CA LEU A 234 -0.11 19.62 -11.88
C LEU A 234 1.04 18.71 -12.28
N PHE A 235 1.08 17.49 -11.77
CA PHE A 235 2.17 16.57 -12.08
C PHE A 235 2.08 16.06 -13.52
N GLY A 236 0.88 15.77 -14.04
CA GLY A 236 0.71 15.23 -15.39
C GLY A 236 1.16 16.17 -16.49
N PHE A 237 0.78 17.45 -16.43
CA PHE A 237 1.03 18.41 -17.51
C PHE A 237 2.19 19.36 -17.25
N ILE A 238 2.48 19.69 -15.99
CA ILE A 238 3.51 20.70 -15.66
C ILE A 238 4.83 20.03 -15.30
N TRP A 239 4.82 18.88 -14.61
CA TRP A 239 6.04 18.21 -14.17
C TRP A 239 6.50 17.14 -15.15
N SER A 240 7.66 17.37 -15.78
CA SER A 240 8.25 16.46 -16.77
C SER A 240 7.28 16.03 -17.89
N PRO A 241 6.65 16.99 -18.62
CA PRO A 241 5.75 16.67 -19.73
C PRO A 241 6.45 15.91 -20.86
N GLU A 242 7.77 16.03 -20.99
CA GLU A 242 8.58 15.30 -21.98
C GLU A 242 8.52 13.77 -21.83
N ARG A 243 8.15 13.27 -20.64
CA ARG A 243 8.03 11.83 -20.35
C ARG A 243 6.65 11.25 -20.66
N LEU A 244 5.74 12.06 -21.20
CA LEU A 244 4.42 11.59 -21.61
C LEU A 244 4.54 10.69 -22.84
N PRO A 245 3.67 9.66 -22.96
CA PRO A 245 3.74 8.73 -24.06
C PRO A 245 3.10 9.35 -25.32
N PRO A 246 3.30 8.72 -26.48
CA PRO A 246 2.45 8.99 -27.63
C PRO A 246 0.97 8.61 -27.35
N PRO A 247 0.02 9.05 -28.20
CA PRO A 247 -1.42 8.83 -27.99
C PRO A 247 -1.83 7.38 -27.68
N GLU A 248 -1.16 6.39 -28.27
CA GLU A 248 -1.44 4.97 -28.07
C GLU A 248 -1.17 4.55 -26.61
N GLY A 249 -0.11 5.09 -25.99
CA GLY A 249 0.21 4.81 -24.60
C GLY A 249 -0.83 5.38 -23.63
N HIS A 250 -1.41 6.55 -23.96
CA HIS A 250 -2.55 7.08 -23.22
C HIS A 250 -3.78 6.16 -23.32
N LEU A 251 -4.09 5.65 -24.52
CA LEU A 251 -5.22 4.74 -24.72
C LEU A 251 -5.05 3.44 -23.92
N ILE A 252 -3.83 2.89 -23.88
CA ILE A 252 -3.52 1.70 -23.07
C ILE A 252 -3.78 1.97 -21.59
N MET A 253 -3.27 3.09 -21.05
CA MET A 253 -3.46 3.42 -19.63
C MET A 253 -4.93 3.68 -19.27
N LEU A 254 -5.65 4.41 -20.13
CA LEU A 254 -7.09 4.62 -19.95
C LEU A 254 -7.86 3.29 -19.99
N GLY A 255 -7.48 2.37 -20.88
CA GLY A 255 -8.04 1.02 -20.94
C GLY A 255 -7.79 0.22 -19.66
N LEU A 256 -6.59 0.31 -19.09
CA LEU A 256 -6.27 -0.33 -17.80
C LEU A 256 -7.04 0.29 -16.63
N TYR A 257 -7.13 1.62 -16.56
CA TYR A 257 -7.98 2.29 -15.56
C TYR A 257 -9.43 1.81 -15.66
N LEU A 258 -10.00 1.82 -16.86
CA LEU A 258 -11.37 1.37 -17.11
C LEU A 258 -11.56 -0.09 -16.68
N LEU A 259 -10.64 -0.98 -17.06
CA LEU A 259 -10.66 -2.39 -16.66
C LEU A 259 -10.71 -2.55 -15.14
N PHE A 260 -9.79 -1.91 -14.41
CA PHE A 260 -9.72 -2.07 -12.95
C PHE A 260 -10.88 -1.38 -12.24
N PHE A 261 -11.41 -0.24 -12.73
CA PHE A 261 -12.62 0.35 -12.19
C PHE A 261 -13.85 -0.55 -12.38
N ILE A 262 -13.99 -1.21 -13.54
CA ILE A 262 -15.04 -2.20 -13.78
C ILE A 262 -14.90 -3.38 -12.82
N LEU A 263 -13.68 -3.92 -12.66
CA LEU A 263 -13.42 -5.03 -11.74
C LEU A 263 -13.70 -4.65 -10.28
N LEU A 264 -13.31 -3.44 -9.87
CA LEU A 264 -13.60 -2.90 -8.55
C LEU A 264 -15.11 -2.82 -8.32
N GLN A 265 -15.86 -2.20 -9.23
CA GLN A 265 -17.30 -2.03 -9.10
C GLN A 265 -18.02 -3.38 -9.06
N ARG A 266 -17.65 -4.33 -9.92
CA ARG A 266 -18.24 -5.68 -9.93
C ARG A 266 -17.99 -6.42 -8.62
N ASN A 267 -16.77 -6.35 -8.08
CA ASN A 267 -16.43 -7.00 -6.82
C ASN A 267 -17.14 -6.36 -5.61
N ILE A 268 -17.30 -5.04 -5.60
CA ILE A 268 -18.12 -4.33 -4.59
C ILE A 268 -19.58 -4.77 -4.64
N ASN A 269 -20.17 -4.86 -5.84
CA ASN A 269 -21.57 -5.24 -5.99
C ASN A 269 -21.82 -6.69 -5.55
N LYS A 270 -20.89 -7.61 -5.83
CA LYS A 270 -21.02 -9.02 -5.42
C LYS A 270 -20.85 -9.25 -3.93
N SER A 271 -20.06 -8.42 -3.24
CA SER A 271 -19.79 -8.63 -1.82
C SER A 271 -21.04 -8.43 -0.94
N GLY A 272 -22.07 -7.75 -1.45
CA GLY A 272 -23.38 -7.61 -0.80
C GLY A 272 -24.20 -8.90 -0.71
N GLY A 273 -23.96 -9.89 -1.59
CA GLY A 273 -24.68 -11.19 -1.58
C GLY A 273 -23.97 -12.30 -0.80
N SER A 274 -22.69 -12.12 -0.46
CA SER A 274 -21.88 -13.10 0.27
C SER A 274 -22.13 -13.01 1.79
N SER A 275 -23.28 -13.53 2.23
CA SER A 275 -23.55 -13.89 3.62
C SER A 275 -22.62 -15.05 4.04
N GLY A 276 -21.48 -14.72 4.64
CA GLY A 276 -20.50 -15.71 5.04
C GLY A 276 -19.55 -15.16 6.08
N ASP A 277 -19.84 -15.51 7.33
CA ASP A 277 -18.91 -15.62 8.45
C ASP A 277 -17.48 -15.92 7.97
N ARG A 278 -16.50 -15.07 8.28
CA ARG A 278 -15.11 -15.54 8.20
C ARG A 278 -14.28 -15.25 9.44
N ILE A 279 -14.55 -14.19 10.21
CA ILE A 279 -13.77 -13.94 11.44
C ILE A 279 -14.68 -13.33 12.52
N LYS A 280 -15.33 -14.19 13.31
CA LYS A 280 -16.01 -13.80 14.56
C LYS A 280 -15.03 -13.61 15.72
N GLU A 281 -13.79 -14.11 15.60
CA GLU A 281 -12.82 -14.05 16.69
C GLU A 281 -12.33 -12.62 16.95
N GLU A 282 -12.41 -12.21 18.22
CA GLU A 282 -11.79 -10.98 18.72
C GLU A 282 -10.27 -11.11 18.78
N VAL A 283 -9.59 -10.32 17.96
CA VAL A 283 -8.14 -10.14 18.01
C VAL A 283 -7.86 -9.25 19.23
N LYS A 284 -7.59 -9.89 20.38
CA LYS A 284 -7.39 -9.20 21.67
C LYS A 284 -5.95 -8.78 21.93
N TRP A 285 -5.03 -9.10 21.04
CA TRP A 285 -3.60 -8.89 21.26
C TRP A 285 -3.11 -7.64 20.52
N ARG A 286 -2.17 -6.93 21.12
CA ARG A 286 -1.54 -5.73 20.57
C ARG A 286 -0.04 -5.97 20.43
N ILE A 287 0.56 -5.30 19.45
CA ILE A 287 2.02 -5.29 19.30
C ILE A 287 2.56 -4.22 20.25
N PRO A 288 3.39 -4.62 21.23
CA PRO A 288 4.06 -3.67 22.09
C PRO A 288 5.20 -2.99 21.31
N PRO A 289 5.52 -1.72 21.62
CA PRO A 289 6.47 -0.92 20.84
C PRO A 289 7.89 -1.51 20.79
N TYR A 290 8.31 -2.25 21.82
CA TYR A 290 9.62 -2.91 21.83
C TYR A 290 9.79 -3.95 20.71
N ILE A 291 8.70 -4.51 20.18
CA ILE A 291 8.78 -5.43 19.03
C ILE A 291 9.26 -4.68 17.78
N ALA A 292 8.88 -3.41 17.59
CA ALA A 292 9.40 -2.62 16.48
C ALA A 292 10.93 -2.44 16.59
N PHE A 293 11.42 -2.21 17.82
CA PHE A 293 12.87 -2.12 18.08
C PHE A 293 13.59 -3.45 17.84
N LEU A 294 13.02 -4.57 18.29
CA LEU A 294 13.57 -5.90 18.01
C LEU A 294 13.62 -6.20 16.49
N LEU A 295 12.53 -5.91 15.78
CA LEU A 295 12.46 -6.07 14.33
C LEU A 295 13.47 -5.18 13.61
N PHE A 296 13.71 -3.95 14.10
CA PHE A 296 14.74 -3.06 13.58
C PHE A 296 16.16 -3.63 13.77
N ILE A 297 16.47 -4.24 14.92
CA ILE A 297 17.77 -4.90 15.14
C ILE A 297 17.95 -6.06 14.15
N VAL A 298 16.94 -6.92 14.01
CA VAL A 298 16.95 -8.04 13.06
C VAL A 298 17.16 -7.54 11.64
N PHE A 299 16.40 -6.50 11.23
CA PHE A 299 16.56 -5.86 9.94
C PHE A 299 17.99 -5.35 9.72
N SER A 300 18.55 -4.66 10.72
CA SER A 300 19.86 -4.01 10.61
C SER A 300 20.98 -5.03 10.42
N ILE A 301 20.97 -6.10 11.22
CA ILE A 301 21.97 -7.17 11.12
C ILE A 301 21.90 -7.85 9.74
N LEU A 302 20.68 -8.21 9.30
CA LEU A 302 20.48 -8.89 8.03
C LEU A 302 20.84 -8.00 6.83
N SER A 303 20.37 -6.76 6.79
CA SER A 303 20.61 -5.85 5.67
C SER A 303 22.09 -5.50 5.50
N VAL A 304 22.83 -5.29 6.60
CA VAL A 304 24.29 -5.10 6.55
C VAL A 304 24.98 -6.33 5.98
N THR A 305 24.61 -7.52 6.46
CA THR A 305 25.20 -8.79 6.00
C THR A 305 24.97 -8.99 4.49
N ILE A 306 23.78 -8.69 3.99
CA ILE A 306 23.44 -8.79 2.57
C ILE A 306 24.15 -7.71 1.75
N GLY A 307 24.22 -6.48 2.23
CA GLY A 307 24.92 -5.38 1.56
C GLY A 307 26.40 -5.65 1.35
N ILE A 308 27.04 -6.44 2.21
CA ILE A 308 28.44 -6.86 2.06
C ILE A 308 28.59 -7.98 1.01
N THR A 309 27.64 -8.90 0.94
CA THR A 309 27.75 -10.10 0.09
C THR A 309 27.28 -9.90 -1.35
N GLY A 310 26.47 -8.87 -1.62
CA GLY A 310 25.94 -8.58 -2.96
C GLY A 310 24.84 -9.55 -3.43
N ILE A 311 24.52 -10.60 -2.66
CA ILE A 311 23.49 -11.60 -3.00
C ILE A 311 22.08 -10.99 -3.08
N GLY A 312 21.88 -9.79 -2.50
CA GLY A 312 20.60 -9.11 -2.46
C GLY A 312 20.03 -8.76 -3.84
N VAL A 313 20.88 -8.55 -4.87
CA VAL A 313 20.40 -8.30 -6.25
C VAL A 313 19.68 -9.53 -6.81
N VAL A 314 20.24 -10.73 -6.62
CA VAL A 314 19.60 -11.98 -7.06
C VAL A 314 18.27 -12.17 -6.33
N PHE A 315 18.25 -11.91 -5.02
CA PHE A 315 17.02 -11.97 -4.23
C PHE A 315 15.96 -10.97 -4.73
N MET A 316 16.35 -9.75 -5.08
CA MET A 316 15.45 -8.72 -5.60
C MET A 316 14.80 -9.14 -6.92
N LEU A 317 15.59 -9.68 -7.87
CA LEU A 317 15.07 -10.17 -9.14
C LEU A 317 14.09 -11.34 -8.95
N LEU A 318 14.43 -12.29 -8.06
CA LEU A 318 13.53 -13.39 -7.70
C LEU A 318 12.25 -12.88 -7.03
N SER A 319 12.36 -11.87 -6.16
CA SER A 319 11.23 -11.22 -5.51
C SER A 319 10.29 -10.57 -6.52
N PHE A 320 10.81 -9.86 -7.53
CA PHE A 320 10.00 -9.31 -8.61
C PHE A 320 9.33 -10.40 -9.43
N LEU A 321 10.06 -11.46 -9.82
CA LEU A 321 9.49 -12.56 -10.59
C LEU A 321 8.34 -13.26 -9.84
N LEU A 322 8.55 -13.60 -8.57
CA LEU A 322 7.52 -14.20 -7.71
C LEU A 322 6.35 -13.24 -7.51
N GLY A 323 6.64 -11.95 -7.37
CA GLY A 323 5.66 -10.88 -7.26
C GLY A 323 4.74 -10.79 -8.48
N ILE A 324 5.32 -10.82 -9.69
CA ILE A 324 4.56 -10.84 -10.95
C ILE A 324 3.64 -12.07 -11.00
N VAL A 325 4.14 -13.26 -10.65
CA VAL A 325 3.33 -14.48 -10.60
C VAL A 325 2.16 -14.32 -9.61
N LEU A 326 2.43 -13.84 -8.40
CA LEU A 326 1.40 -13.63 -7.39
C LEU A 326 0.37 -12.56 -7.81
N GLY A 327 0.83 -11.48 -8.45
CA GLY A 327 -0.02 -10.43 -9.02
C GLY A 327 -0.94 -10.98 -10.12
N ALA A 328 -0.41 -11.79 -11.03
CA ALA A 328 -1.18 -12.44 -12.08
C ALA A 328 -2.22 -13.42 -11.50
N LEU A 329 -1.85 -14.25 -10.51
CA LEU A 329 -2.79 -15.14 -9.82
C LEU A 329 -3.89 -14.37 -9.09
N SER A 330 -3.53 -13.25 -8.46
CA SER A 330 -4.46 -12.36 -7.76
C SER A 330 -5.42 -11.67 -8.73
N LEU A 331 -4.93 -11.25 -9.90
CA LEU A 331 -5.75 -10.72 -10.99
C LEU A 331 -6.72 -11.79 -11.51
N PHE A 332 -6.23 -12.99 -11.80
CA PHE A 332 -7.07 -14.10 -12.24
C PHE A 332 -8.18 -14.41 -11.21
N HIS A 333 -7.83 -14.48 -9.93
CA HIS A 333 -8.80 -14.68 -8.86
C HIS A 333 -9.84 -13.55 -8.81
N THR A 334 -9.39 -12.29 -8.93
CA THR A 334 -10.25 -11.10 -8.93
C THR A 334 -11.23 -11.10 -10.12
N VAL A 335 -10.75 -11.46 -11.31
CA VAL A 335 -11.56 -11.59 -12.53
C VAL A 335 -12.55 -12.74 -12.39
N TYR A 336 -12.08 -13.93 -12.01
CA TYR A 336 -12.92 -15.11 -11.81
C TYR A 336 -14.06 -14.83 -10.84
N HIS A 337 -13.76 -14.26 -9.67
CA HIS A 337 -14.77 -13.89 -8.69
C HIS A 337 -15.74 -12.82 -9.22
N SER A 338 -15.27 -11.87 -10.04
CA SER A 338 -16.12 -10.84 -10.66
C SER A 338 -17.09 -11.39 -11.72
N ILE A 339 -16.79 -12.54 -12.33
CA ILE A 339 -17.59 -13.13 -13.42
C ILE A 339 -18.44 -14.32 -12.95
N ALA A 340 -17.90 -15.21 -12.11
CA ALA A 340 -18.60 -16.41 -11.63
C ALA A 340 -19.93 -16.07 -10.94
N LYS A 341 -21.05 -16.64 -11.42
CA LYS A 341 -22.42 -16.30 -10.97
C LYS A 341 -22.62 -16.49 -9.48
#